data_AF-A0A2E5J5W8-F1
#
_entry.id   AF-A0A2E5J5W8-F1
#
_cell.length_a   1.000
_cell.length_b   1.000
_cell.length_c   1.000
_cell.angle_alpha   90.00
_cell.angle_beta   90.00
_cell.angle_gamma   90.00
#
_symmetry.space_group_name_H-M   'P 1'
#
loop_
_entity.id
_entity.type
_entity.pdbx_description
1 polymer ?
#
loop_
_entity_poly.entity_id
_entity_poly.type
_entity_poly.pdbx_seq_one_letter_code
_entity_poly.pdbx_strand_id
1 'polypeptide(L)'
;MFDQDNISLTNQLEKLEQISDTISKLIPKDDMDQINDLDKIRKKIINDIEIKNYKFSENNKKTVVSLISKNEKIISQIIVNSQKNLKILNKEKKRSQAYLRNFSI
;
A
#
# COMPACT_ATOMS: atom_id res chain seq x y z
N MET A 1 -17.47 4.43 -29.86
CA MET A 1 -16.42 3.42 -29.56
C MET A 1 -15.37 3.96 -28.58
N PHE A 2 -14.97 5.25 -28.64
CA PHE A 2 -14.04 5.88 -27.68
C PHE A 2 -14.57 6.07 -26.25
N ASP A 3 -15.89 6.16 -26.07
CA ASP A 3 -16.47 6.39 -24.73
C ASP A 3 -16.38 5.16 -23.83
N GLN A 4 -16.43 3.96 -24.41
CA GLN A 4 -16.41 2.71 -23.65
C GLN A 4 -15.03 2.41 -23.06
N ASP A 5 -13.96 2.74 -23.78
CA ASP A 5 -12.59 2.63 -23.27
C ASP A 5 -12.31 3.67 -22.17
N ASN A 6 -12.84 4.89 -22.30
CA ASN A 6 -12.72 5.91 -21.27
C ASN A 6 -13.47 5.54 -19.98
N ILE A 7 -14.69 5.00 -20.10
CA ILE A 7 -15.46 4.48 -18.96
C ILE A 7 -14.70 3.31 -18.31
N SER A 8 -14.15 2.40 -19.10
CA SER A 8 -13.37 1.27 -18.59
C SER A 8 -12.12 1.71 -17.82
N LEU A 9 -11.37 2.69 -18.34
CA LEU A 9 -10.19 3.23 -17.65
C LEU A 9 -10.58 3.96 -16.36
N THR A 10 -11.64 4.78 -16.41
CA THR A 10 -12.13 5.52 -15.23
C THR A 10 -12.49 4.56 -14.10
N ASN A 11 -13.20 3.48 -14.41
CA ASN A 11 -13.55 2.44 -13.43
C ASN A 11 -12.31 1.73 -12.84
N GLN A 12 -11.25 1.53 -13.64
CA GLN A 12 -10.01 0.95 -13.14
C GLN A 12 -9.28 1.91 -12.21
N LEU A 13 -9.26 3.21 -12.53
CA LEU A 13 -8.68 4.24 -11.66
C LEU A 13 -9.44 4.38 -10.34
N GLU A 14 -10.77 4.30 -10.36
CA GLU A 14 -11.60 4.30 -9.15
C GLU A 14 -11.31 3.07 -8.26
N LYS A 15 -11.16 1.89 -8.87
CA LYS A 15 -10.74 0.69 -8.13
C LYS A 15 -9.37 0.85 -7.47
N LEU A 16 -8.41 1.48 -8.16
CA LEU A 16 -7.09 1.78 -7.57
C LEU A 16 -7.21 2.73 -6.38
N GLU A 17 -8.13 3.69 -6.43
CA GLU A 17 -8.40 4.60 -5.33
C GLU A 17 -8.97 3.89 -4.11
N GLN A 18 -9.98 3.05 -4.32
CA GLN A 18 -10.61 2.24 -3.27
C GLN A 18 -9.62 1.27 -2.61
N ILE A 19 -8.75 0.63 -3.40
CA ILE A 19 -7.67 -0.22 -2.88
C ILE A 19 -6.72 0.61 -2.01
N SER A 20 -6.32 1.80 -2.47
CA SER A 20 -5.40 2.68 -1.75
C SER A 20 -6.01 3.17 -0.42
N ASP A 21 -7.31 3.49 -0.40
CA ASP A 21 -8.03 3.81 0.84
C ASP A 21 -8.09 2.64 1.81
N THR A 22 -8.31 1.44 1.29
CA THR A 22 -8.37 0.22 2.10
C THR A 22 -7.01 -0.09 2.71
N ILE A 23 -5.93 -0.04 1.92
CA ILE A 23 -4.56 -0.18 2.43
C ILE A 23 -4.28 0.85 3.53
N SER A 24 -4.63 2.11 3.31
CA SER A 24 -4.44 3.18 4.32
C SER A 24 -5.12 2.87 5.66
N LYS A 25 -6.27 2.20 5.64
CA LYS A 25 -7.01 1.78 6.85
C LYS A 25 -6.44 0.52 7.52
N LEU A 26 -5.69 -0.31 6.78
CA LEU A 26 -5.07 -1.53 7.29
C LEU A 26 -3.70 -1.28 7.93
N ILE A 27 -2.96 -0.26 7.48
CA ILE A 27 -1.62 0.07 8.01
C ILE A 27 -1.60 0.22 9.55
N PRO A 28 -2.55 0.94 10.20
CA PRO A 28 -2.56 1.05 11.66
C PRO A 28 -2.88 -0.26 12.39
N LYS A 29 -3.49 -1.23 11.69
CA LYS A 29 -3.85 -2.55 12.22
C LYS A 29 -2.74 -3.59 12.07
N ASP A 30 -1.64 -3.22 11.39
CA ASP A 30 -0.50 -4.09 11.10
C ASP A 30 -0.87 -5.37 10.32
N ASP A 31 -1.99 -5.35 9.59
CA ASP A 31 -2.48 -6.47 8.78
C ASP A 31 -1.75 -6.51 7.42
N MET A 32 -0.49 -6.91 7.46
CA MET A 32 0.40 -6.92 6.29
C MET A 32 -0.01 -7.96 5.24
N ASP A 33 -0.68 -9.04 5.63
CA ASP A 33 -1.16 -10.07 4.70
C ASP A 33 -2.24 -9.52 3.78
N GLN A 34 -3.26 -8.87 4.34
CA GLN A 34 -4.30 -8.23 3.53
C GLN A 34 -3.74 -7.09 2.68
N ILE A 35 -2.79 -6.30 3.21
CA ILE A 35 -2.12 -5.25 2.43
C ILE A 35 -1.38 -5.85 1.23
N ASN A 36 -0.68 -6.97 1.40
CA ASN A 36 0.04 -7.63 0.32
C ASN A 36 -0.91 -8.17 -0.76
N ASP A 37 -2.05 -8.75 -0.37
CA ASP A 37 -3.03 -9.26 -1.31
C ASP A 37 -3.69 -8.14 -2.12
N LEU A 38 -4.03 -7.03 -1.47
CA LEU A 38 -4.52 -5.82 -2.14
C LEU A 38 -3.46 -5.23 -3.09
N ASP A 39 -2.18 -5.24 -2.72
CA ASP A 39 -1.09 -4.77 -3.59
C ASP A 39 -0.92 -5.65 -4.84
N LYS A 40 -1.09 -6.97 -4.72
CA LYS A 40 -1.09 -7.86 -5.90
C LYS A 40 -2.20 -7.49 -6.88
N ILE A 41 -3.41 -7.24 -6.37
CA ILE A 41 -4.55 -6.81 -7.20
C ILE A 41 -4.26 -5.45 -7.85
N ARG A 42 -3.72 -4.50 -7.07
CA ARG A 42 -3.30 -3.18 -7.56
C ARG A 42 -2.34 -3.27 -8.73
N LYS A 43 -1.28 -4.08 -8.60
CA LYS A 43 -0.28 -4.32 -9.65
C LYS A 43 -0.89 -4.94 -10.90
N LYS A 44 -1.83 -5.88 -10.74
CA LYS A 44 -2.55 -6.48 -11.86
C LYS A 44 -3.36 -5.43 -12.64
N ILE A 45 -4.09 -4.55 -11.95
CA ILE A 45 -4.86 -3.48 -12.60
C ILE A 45 -3.94 -2.52 -13.37
N ILE A 46 -2.81 -2.13 -12.78
CA ILE A 46 -1.82 -1.26 -13.44
C ILE A 46 -1.30 -1.91 -14.72
N ASN A 47 -0.90 -3.18 -14.64
CA ASN A 47 -0.43 -3.94 -15.80
C ASN A 47 -1.51 -4.06 -16.89
N ASP A 48 -2.77 -4.27 -16.50
CA ASP A 48 -3.90 -4.30 -17.45
C ASP A 48 -4.11 -2.94 -18.14
N ILE A 49 -3.92 -1.82 -17.43
CA ILE A 49 -3.97 -0.46 -17.99
C ILE A 49 -2.82 -0.24 -18.99
N GLU A 50 -1.61 -0.65 -18.62
CA GLU A 50 -0.40 -0.50 -19.46
C GLU A 50 -0.53 -1.30 -20.76
N ILE A 51 -0.93 -2.58 -20.68
CA ILE A 51 -1.10 -3.45 -21.85
C ILE A 51 -2.14 -2.90 -22.82
N LYS A 52 -3.24 -2.35 -22.31
CA LYS A 52 -4.30 -1.78 -23.15
C LYS A 52 -3.95 -0.43 -23.77
N ASN A 53 -2.86 0.21 -23.33
CA ASN A 53 -2.35 1.46 -23.88
C ASN A 53 -3.44 2.54 -24.03
N TYR A 54 -4.24 2.72 -22.96
CA TYR A 54 -5.35 3.67 -22.97
C TYR A 54 -4.87 5.11 -23.23
N LYS A 55 -5.68 5.89 -23.96
CA LYS A 55 -5.48 7.34 -24.04
C LYS A 55 -6.02 8.00 -22.77
N PHE A 56 -5.12 8.58 -21.98
CA PHE A 56 -5.50 9.30 -20.77
C PHE A 56 -6.09 10.67 -21.10
N SER A 57 -7.32 10.92 -20.66
CA SER A 57 -7.89 12.26 -20.60
C SER A 57 -7.18 13.11 -19.52
N GLU A 58 -7.35 14.43 -19.54
CA GLU A 58 -6.76 15.28 -18.50
C GLU A 58 -7.31 14.97 -17.10
N ASN A 59 -8.57 14.56 -16.99
CA ASN A 59 -9.12 14.11 -15.71
C ASN A 59 -8.43 12.83 -15.23
N ASN A 60 -8.21 11.87 -16.12
CA ASN A 60 -7.53 10.62 -15.78
C ASN A 60 -6.10 10.89 -15.30
N LYS A 61 -5.38 11.82 -15.96
CA LYS A 61 -4.03 12.22 -15.54
C LYS A 61 -4.03 12.84 -14.13
N LYS A 62 -4.98 13.74 -13.83
CA LYS A 62 -5.13 14.31 -12.48
C LYS A 62 -5.39 13.23 -11.44
N THR A 63 -6.26 12.26 -11.73
CA THR A 63 -6.53 11.13 -10.83
C THR A 63 -5.28 10.29 -10.60
N VAL A 64 -4.51 9.98 -11.65
CA VAL A 64 -3.24 9.25 -11.51
C VAL A 64 -2.25 10.00 -10.62
N VAL A 65 -2.10 11.31 -10.79
CA VAL A 65 -1.21 12.13 -9.93
C VAL A 65 -1.67 12.07 -8.47
N SER A 66 -2.98 12.19 -8.21
CA SER A 66 -3.55 12.04 -6.87
C SER A 66 -3.24 10.67 -6.26
N LEU A 67 -3.39 9.59 -7.04
CA LEU A 67 -3.06 8.23 -6.62
C LEU A 67 -1.57 8.06 -6.28
N ILE A 68 -0.68 8.67 -7.06
CA ILE A 68 0.77 8.68 -6.77
C ILE A 68 1.03 9.34 -5.42
N SER A 69 0.51 10.55 -5.19
CA SER A 69 0.69 11.26 -3.91
C SER A 69 0.09 10.48 -2.72
N LYS A 70 -1.00 9.75 -2.93
CA LYS A 70 -1.61 8.88 -1.90
C LYS A 70 -0.70 7.69 -1.59
N ASN A 71 -0.09 7.08 -2.60
CA ASN A 71 0.85 5.98 -2.43
C ASN A 71 2.12 6.39 -1.68
N GLU A 72 2.66 7.59 -1.95
CA GLU A 72 3.81 8.12 -1.21
C GLU A 72 3.51 8.26 0.30
N LYS A 73 2.30 8.72 0.63
CA LYS A 73 1.83 8.80 2.02
C LYS A 73 1.71 7.42 2.67
N ILE A 74 1.11 6.45 1.96
CA ILE A 74 1.00 5.05 2.40
C ILE A 74 2.38 4.47 2.72
N ILE A 75 3.35 4.62 1.81
CA ILE A 75 4.72 4.12 2.01
C ILE A 75 5.36 4.76 3.24
N SER A 76 5.20 6.07 3.38
CA SER A 76 5.73 6.82 4.54
C SER A 76 5.15 6.29 5.86
N GLN A 77 3.84 6.03 5.90
CA GLN A 77 3.18 5.47 7.09
C GLN A 77 3.66 4.06 7.42
N ILE A 78 3.83 3.19 6.42
CA ILE A 78 4.37 1.83 6.61
C ILE A 78 5.77 1.90 7.21
N ILE A 79 6.66 2.73 6.65
CA ILE A 79 8.03 2.89 7.15
C ILE A 79 8.06 3.34 8.61
N VAL A 80 7.26 4.35 8.95
CA VAL A 80 7.17 4.88 10.32
C VAL A 80 6.66 3.80 11.29
N ASN A 81 5.63 3.05 10.92
CA ASN A 81 5.10 1.96 11.74
C ASN A 81 6.12 0.84 11.94
N SER A 82 6.80 0.39 10.87
CA SER A 82 7.83 -0.65 10.97
C SER A 82 9.00 -0.22 11.87
N GLN A 83 9.44 1.03 11.78
CA GLN A 83 10.48 1.57 12.66
C GLN A 83 10.05 1.58 14.13
N LYS A 84 8.80 1.93 14.42
CA LYS A 84 8.23 1.90 15.77
C LYS A 84 8.20 0.47 16.32
N ASN A 85 7.71 -0.49 15.54
CA ASN A 85 7.64 -1.90 15.93
C ASN A 85 9.04 -2.48 16.19
N LEU A 86 10.02 -2.17 15.34
CA LEU A 86 11.40 -2.62 15.49
C LEU A 86 12.04 -2.09 16.78
N LYS A 87 11.76 -0.83 17.18
CA LYS A 87 12.23 -0.28 18.45
C LYS A 87 11.68 -1.04 19.65
N ILE A 88 10.39 -1.39 19.62
CA ILE A 88 9.74 -2.19 20.67
C ILE A 88 10.37 -3.58 20.75
N LEU A 89 10.49 -4.27 19.62
CA LEU A 89 11.05 -5.63 19.57
C LEU A 89 12.51 -5.68 20.05
N ASN A 90 13.31 -4.67 19.71
CA ASN A 90 14.68 -4.56 20.23
C ASN A 90 14.74 -4.35 21.74
N LYS A 91 13.78 -3.60 22.31
CA LYS A 91 13.68 -3.41 23.75
C LYS A 91 13.33 -4.72 24.45
N GLU A 92 12.35 -5.45 23.93
CA GLU A 92 11.96 -6.76 24.48
C GLU A 92 13.09 -7.78 24.33
N LYS A 93 13.80 -7.82 23.19
CA LYS A 93 14.98 -8.66 22.98
C LYS A 93 16.05 -8.41 24.06
N LYS A 94 16.37 -7.14 24.35
CA LYS A 94 17.33 -6.77 25.40
C LYS A 94 16.87 -7.24 26.78
N ARG A 95 15.58 -7.12 27.09
CA ARG A 95 15.00 -7.62 28.34
C ARG A 95 15.14 -9.14 28.45
N SER A 96 14.73 -9.89 27.44
CA SER A 96 14.85 -11.35 27.42
C SER A 96 16.30 -11.81 27.57
N GLN A 97 17.25 -11.13 26.92
CA GLN A 97 18.68 -11.42 27.08
C GLN A 97 19.19 -11.16 28.51
N ALA A 98 18.73 -10.09 29.16
CA ALA A 98 19.08 -9.81 30.55
C ALA A 98 18.51 -10.88 31.50
N TYR A 99 17.26 -11.31 31.27
CA TYR A 99 16.68 -12.43 32.02
C TYR A 99 17.49 -13.71 31.83
N LEU A 100 17.79 -14.11 30.58
CA LEU A 100 18.58 -15.30 30.31
C LEU A 100 19.94 -15.26 31.03
N ARG A 101 20.66 -14.13 30.99
CA ARG A 101 21.95 -13.98 31.71
C ARG A 101 21.82 -14.15 33.23
N ASN A 102 20.69 -13.75 33.81
CA ASN A 102 20.45 -13.89 35.25
C ASN A 102 19.99 -15.30 35.65
N PHE A 103 19.45 -16.09 34.71
CA PHE A 103 18.98 -17.46 34.95
C PHE A 103 19.93 -18.55 34.42
N SER A 104 20.89 -18.22 33.56
CA SER A 104 22.00 -19.09 33.18
C SER A 104 23.07 -19.07 34.28
N ILE A 105 22.88 -19.94 35.28
CA ILE A 105 23.96 -20.44 36.16
C ILE A 105 24.76 -21.47 35.38
#